data_AF-A0A511XQY1-F1
#
_entry.id   AF-A0A511XQY1-F1
#
_cell.length_a   1.000
_cell.length_b   1.000
_cell.length_c   1.000
_cell.angle_alpha   90.00
_cell.angle_beta   90.00
_cell.angle_gamma   90.00
#
_symmetry.space_group_name_H-M   'P 1'
#
loop_
_entity.id
_entity.type
_entity.pdbx_description
1 polymer ?
#
loop_
_entity_poly.entity_id
_entity_poly.type
_entity_poly.pdbx_seq_one_letter_code
_entity_poly.pdbx_strand_id
1 'polypeptide(L)'
;MTIAIVVLCLLWAVTIPTYWILWTRSAPGDEGHPAGYVAHESAFRLPDLTLALLLATTAILALLGIGAMRTTGLVAAGMMLFLGLIDFAYDLANGGKTREYIGDALLVTSACSLVALILIGDAS
;
A
#
# COMPACT_ATOMS: atom_id res chain seq x y z
N MET A 1 -6.59 5.76 -19.39
CA MET A 1 -6.22 5.99 -17.97
C MET A 1 -6.73 4.91 -17.04
N THR A 2 -7.95 4.39 -17.24
CA THR A 2 -8.52 3.28 -16.47
C THR A 2 -7.57 2.07 -16.35
N ILE A 3 -6.92 1.66 -17.44
CA ILE A 3 -5.96 0.53 -17.41
C ILE A 3 -4.79 0.80 -16.46
N ALA A 4 -4.25 2.03 -16.41
CA ALA A 4 -3.16 2.37 -15.51
C ALA A 4 -3.59 2.30 -14.04
N ILE A 5 -4.80 2.78 -13.72
CA ILE A 5 -5.40 2.66 -12.39
C ILE A 5 -5.55 1.18 -12.01
N VAL A 6 -6.13 0.37 -12.91
CA VAL A 6 -6.32 -1.07 -12.70
C VAL A 6 -5.00 -1.77 -12.44
N VAL A 7 -3.98 -1.54 -13.28
CA VAL A 7 -2.67 -2.17 -13.15
C VAL A 7 -2.03 -1.81 -11.81
N LEU A 8 -2.04 -0.52 -11.45
CA LEU A 8 -1.44 -0.06 -10.19
C LEU A 8 -2.16 -0.63 -8.97
N CYS A 9 -3.50 -0.64 -8.98
CA CYS A 9 -4.30 -1.22 -7.91
C CYS A 9 -4.07 -2.72 -7.77
N LEU A 10 -4.08 -3.47 -8.88
CA LEU A 10 -3.87 -4.92 -8.84
C LEU A 10 -2.45 -5.30 -8.42
N LEU A 11 -1.44 -4.53 -8.85
CA LEU A 11 -0.06 -4.72 -8.42
C LEU A 11 0.03 -4.74 -6.88
N TRP A 12 -0.48 -3.69 -6.23
CA TRP A 12 -0.41 -3.58 -4.78
C TRP A 12 -1.39 -4.51 -4.05
N ALA A 13 -2.58 -4.75 -4.62
CA ALA A 13 -3.53 -5.73 -4.08
C ALA A 13 -2.97 -7.15 -4.03
N VAL A 14 -1.98 -7.48 -4.88
CA VAL A 14 -1.27 -8.78 -4.86
C VAL A 14 0.01 -8.70 -4.02
N THR A 15 0.79 -7.64 -4.14
CA THR A 15 2.06 -7.49 -3.41
C THR A 15 1.85 -7.47 -1.90
N ILE A 16 0.85 -6.75 -1.39
CA ILE A 16 0.61 -6.60 0.06
C ILE A 16 0.28 -7.95 0.73
N PRO A 17 -0.71 -8.74 0.25
CA PRO A 17 -0.95 -10.07 0.82
C PRO A 17 0.26 -11.00 0.67
N THR A 18 1.00 -10.90 -0.44
CA THR A 18 2.20 -11.71 -0.67
C THR A 18 3.27 -11.41 0.39
N TYR A 19 3.49 -10.13 0.72
CA TYR A 19 4.37 -9.72 1.82
C TYR A 19 3.97 -10.40 3.13
N TRP A 20 2.69 -10.31 3.52
CA TRP A 20 2.20 -10.91 4.77
C TRP A 20 2.30 -12.43 4.80
N ILE A 21 2.08 -13.12 3.67
CA ILE A 21 2.28 -14.57 3.56
C ILE A 21 3.75 -14.93 3.76
N LEU A 22 4.68 -14.16 3.19
CA LEU A 22 6.11 -14.41 3.37
C LEU A 22 6.56 -14.10 4.80
N TRP A 23 6.13 -12.96 5.35
CA TRP A 23 6.45 -12.53 6.71
C TRP A 23 5.97 -13.53 7.76
N THR A 24 4.76 -14.08 7.61
CA THR A 24 4.23 -15.07 8.57
C THR A 24 4.93 -16.43 8.49
N ARG A 25 5.55 -16.77 7.35
CA ARG A 25 6.35 -18.00 7.18
C ARG A 25 7.77 -17.86 7.72
N SER A 26 8.35 -16.69 7.53
CA SER A 26 9.66 -16.34 8.06
C SER A 26 9.49 -15.90 9.50
N ALA A 27 9.45 -16.83 10.46
CA ALA A 27 9.30 -16.54 11.90
C ALA A 27 10.18 -15.34 12.31
N PRO A 28 9.63 -14.11 12.41
CA PRO A 28 10.45 -12.95 12.61
C PRO A 28 10.78 -12.89 14.10
N GLY A 29 12.01 -13.24 14.44
CA GLY A 29 12.57 -12.79 15.71
C GLY A 29 12.92 -11.30 15.60
N ASP A 30 13.06 -10.63 16.74
CA ASP A 30 13.63 -9.26 16.80
C ASP A 30 15.15 -9.25 16.47
N GLU A 31 15.73 -10.38 16.05
CA GLU A 31 17.16 -10.48 15.74
C GLU A 31 17.54 -9.56 14.57
N GLY A 32 18.29 -8.50 14.88
CA GLY A 32 18.73 -7.51 13.90
C GLY A 32 17.72 -6.38 13.63
N HIS A 33 16.68 -6.26 14.46
CA HIS A 33 15.71 -5.17 14.45
C HIS A 33 15.58 -4.51 15.84
N PRO A 34 15.07 -3.26 15.93
CA PRO A 34 14.80 -2.60 17.20
C PRO A 34 13.80 -3.37 18.07
N ALA A 35 13.88 -3.16 19.38
CA ALA A 35 12.91 -3.75 20.31
C ALA A 35 11.48 -3.31 19.96
N GLY A 36 10.57 -4.28 19.84
CA GLY A 36 9.18 -4.02 19.49
C GLY A 36 8.88 -3.93 18.00
N TYR A 37 9.86 -4.18 17.12
CA TYR A 37 9.67 -4.23 15.67
C TYR A 37 8.55 -5.19 15.26
N VAL A 38 8.56 -6.42 15.79
CA VAL A 38 7.51 -7.41 15.46
C VAL A 38 6.12 -6.93 15.87
N ALA A 39 6.01 -6.24 17.01
CA ALA A 39 4.73 -5.70 17.48
C ALA A 39 4.27 -4.51 16.62
N HIS A 40 5.20 -3.64 16.21
CA HIS A 40 4.96 -2.56 15.27
C HIS A 40 4.44 -3.10 13.93
N GLU A 41 5.21 -3.96 13.26
CA GLU A 41 4.84 -4.61 11.99
C GLU A 41 3.48 -5.29 12.10
N SER A 42 3.27 -6.11 13.13
CA SER A 42 2.02 -6.86 13.30
C SER A 42 0.78 -5.96 13.38
N ALA A 43 0.91 -4.70 13.81
CA ALA A 43 -0.18 -3.75 13.83
C ALA A 43 -0.64 -3.31 12.42
N PHE A 44 0.24 -3.40 11.41
CA PHE A 44 -0.07 -3.05 10.02
C PHE A 44 -0.84 -4.14 9.28
N ARG A 45 -0.83 -5.40 9.76
CA ARG A 45 -1.45 -6.52 9.04
C ARG A 45 -2.92 -6.27 8.68
N LEU A 46 -3.71 -5.82 9.65
CA LEU A 46 -5.14 -5.57 9.40
C LEU A 46 -5.37 -4.35 8.48
N PRO A 47 -4.75 -3.18 8.72
CA PRO A 47 -4.78 -2.05 7.79
C PRO A 47 -4.37 -2.42 6.36
N ASP A 48 -3.27 -3.14 6.20
CA ASP A 48 -2.71 -3.54 4.92
C ASP A 48 -3.63 -4.46 4.13
N LEU A 49 -4.18 -5.49 4.78
CA LEU A 49 -5.13 -6.40 4.13
C LEU A 49 -6.44 -5.67 3.77
N THR A 50 -6.85 -4.70 4.59
CA THR A 50 -8.01 -3.83 4.28
C THR A 50 -7.71 -2.96 3.05
N LEU A 51 -6.52 -2.37 2.98
CA LEU A 51 -6.05 -1.62 1.82
C LEU A 51 -6.02 -2.49 0.57
N ALA A 52 -5.46 -3.70 0.64
CA ALA A 52 -5.39 -4.63 -0.49
C ALA A 52 -6.79 -4.97 -1.04
N LEU A 53 -7.77 -5.18 -0.15
CA LEU A 53 -9.17 -5.39 -0.56
C LEU A 53 -9.75 -4.15 -1.25
N LEU A 54 -9.53 -2.95 -0.70
CA LEU A 54 -10.00 -1.71 -1.32
C LEU A 54 -9.37 -1.44 -2.69
N LEU A 55 -8.09 -1.76 -2.86
CA LEU A 55 -7.40 -1.68 -4.15
C LEU A 55 -7.99 -2.69 -5.15
N ALA A 56 -8.23 -3.93 -4.73
CA ALA A 56 -8.90 -4.93 -5.58
C ALA A 56 -10.31 -4.49 -5.98
N THR A 57 -11.11 -4.00 -5.02
CA THR A 57 -12.44 -3.44 -5.29
C THR A 57 -12.38 -2.26 -6.27
N THR A 58 -11.43 -1.34 -6.08
CA THR A 58 -11.23 -0.19 -6.98
C THR A 58 -10.89 -0.65 -8.39
N ALA A 59 -10.01 -1.65 -8.54
CA ALA A 59 -9.68 -2.22 -9.86
C ALA A 59 -10.90 -2.85 -10.54
N ILE A 60 -11.72 -3.61 -9.79
CA ILE A 60 -12.96 -4.20 -10.33
C ILE A 60 -13.95 -3.11 -10.77
N LEU A 61 -14.18 -2.10 -9.92
CA LEU A 61 -15.08 -0.99 -10.26
C LEU A 61 -14.57 -0.19 -11.47
N ALA A 62 -13.25 -0.01 -11.59
CA ALA A 62 -12.62 0.63 -12.75
C ALA A 62 -12.89 -0.16 -14.04
N LEU A 63 -12.71 -1.48 -14.02
CA LEU A 63 -12.97 -2.36 -15.17
C LEU A 63 -14.45 -2.38 -15.58
N LEU A 64 -15.35 -2.25 -14.62
CA LEU A 64 -16.79 -2.19 -14.85
C LEU A 64 -17.29 -0.79 -15.25
N GLY A 65 -16.42 0.23 -15.26
CA GLY A 65 -16.81 1.62 -15.56
C GLY A 65 -17.76 2.22 -14.51
N ILE A 66 -17.75 1.72 -13.27
CA ILE A 66 -18.64 2.19 -12.21
C ILE A 66 -18.02 3.40 -11.52
N GLY A 67 -18.73 4.53 -11.49
CA GLY A 67 -18.26 5.79 -10.92
C GLY A 67 -17.84 5.72 -9.44
N ALA A 68 -18.34 4.73 -8.68
CA ALA A 68 -17.90 4.45 -7.31
C ALA A 68 -16.39 4.17 -7.19
N MET A 69 -15.73 3.75 -8.29
CA MET A 69 -14.27 3.58 -8.38
C MET A 69 -13.51 4.80 -7.87
N ARG A 70 -14.00 6.01 -8.16
CA ARG A 70 -13.34 7.26 -7.77
C ARG A 70 -13.26 7.37 -6.25
N THR A 71 -14.38 7.16 -5.57
CA THR A 71 -14.44 7.25 -4.11
C THR A 71 -13.60 6.16 -3.46
N THR A 72 -13.75 4.91 -3.89
CA THR A 72 -12.98 3.80 -3.32
C THR A 72 -11.49 3.94 -3.59
N GLY A 73 -11.12 4.41 -4.78
CA GLY A 73 -9.73 4.60 -5.19
C GLY A 73 -9.03 5.73 -4.45
N LEU A 74 -9.72 6.85 -4.21
CA LEU A 74 -9.17 7.95 -3.40
C LEU A 74 -9.01 7.55 -1.93
N VAL A 75 -9.95 6.78 -1.37
CA VAL A 75 -9.82 6.23 -0.02
C VAL A 75 -8.63 5.26 0.05
N ALA A 76 -8.51 4.34 -0.91
CA ALA A 76 -7.37 3.41 -0.98
C ALA A 76 -6.04 4.16 -1.11
N ALA A 77 -5.95 5.16 -1.99
CA ALA A 77 -4.76 5.96 -2.18
C ALA A 77 -4.37 6.75 -0.92
N GLY A 78 -5.35 7.32 -0.21
CA GLY A 78 -5.12 8.01 1.06
C GLY A 78 -4.62 7.07 2.15
N MET A 79 -5.21 5.88 2.27
CA MET A 79 -4.74 4.84 3.21
C MET A 79 -3.32 4.40 2.87
N MET A 80 -3.03 4.13 1.59
CA MET A 80 -1.72 3.72 1.12
C MET A 80 -0.64 4.78 1.39
N LEU A 81 -0.96 6.06 1.16
CA LEU A 81 -0.08 7.17 1.47
C LEU A 81 0.20 7.25 2.97
N PHE A 82 -0.84 7.16 3.80
CA PHE A 82 -0.71 7.24 5.23
C PHE A 82 0.13 6.10 5.82
N LEU A 83 -0.14 4.85 5.40
CA LEU A 83 0.61 3.68 5.86
C LEU A 83 2.08 3.79 5.45
N GLY A 84 2.38 4.13 4.19
CA GLY A 84 3.75 4.29 3.72
C GLY A 84 4.51 5.43 4.40
N LEU A 85 3.82 6.51 4.79
CA LEU A 85 4.46 7.60 5.54
C LEU A 85 4.77 7.21 6.98
N ILE A 86 3.93 6.41 7.63
CA ILE A 86 4.23 5.92 8.98
C ILE A 86 5.40 4.95 8.93
N ASP A 87 5.44 4.04 7.96
CA ASP A 87 6.53 3.07 7.79
C ASP A 87 7.86 3.80 7.58
N PHE A 88 7.86 4.75 6.63
CA PHE A 88 9.02 5.61 6.36
C PHE A 88 9.47 6.39 7.60
N ALA A 89 8.53 6.94 8.37
CA ALA A 89 8.85 7.68 9.58
C ALA A 89 9.43 6.76 10.68
N TYR A 90 8.91 5.54 10.80
CA TYR A 90 9.42 4.54 11.73
C TYR A 90 10.85 4.14 11.37
N ASP A 91 11.11 3.83 10.11
CA ASP A 91 12.45 3.46 9.65
C ASP A 91 13.44 4.59 9.79
N LEU A 92 13.04 5.81 9.44
CA LEU A 92 13.90 6.99 9.60
C LEU A 92 14.27 7.22 11.08
N ALA A 93 13.32 7.00 12.00
CA ALA A 93 13.55 7.16 13.43
C ALA A 93 14.43 6.05 14.03
N ASN A 94 14.42 4.85 13.45
CA ASN A 94 15.11 3.68 13.98
C ASN A 94 16.38 3.29 13.20
N GLY A 95 16.76 4.07 12.18
CA GLY A 95 17.94 3.79 11.36
C GLY A 95 17.74 2.61 10.42
N GLY A 96 16.57 2.53 9.78
CA GLY A 96 16.19 1.52 8.81
C GLY A 96 17.22 1.34 7.68
N LYS A 97 17.17 0.18 7.05
CA LYS A 97 18.07 -0.23 5.97
C LYS A 97 17.61 0.39 4.65
N THR A 98 18.55 0.56 3.71
CA THR A 98 18.26 1.09 2.37
C THR A 98 17.09 0.41 1.66
N ARG A 99 16.92 -0.91 1.85
CA ARG A 99 15.83 -1.66 1.24
C ARG A 99 14.45 -1.21 1.76
N GLU A 100 14.36 -0.88 3.04
CA GLU A 100 13.11 -0.53 3.71
C GLU A 100 12.65 0.85 3.20
N TYR A 101 13.56 1.85 3.21
CA TYR A 101 13.30 3.17 2.59
C TYR A 101 12.85 3.12 1.12
N ILE A 102 13.40 2.19 0.33
CA ILE A 102 12.97 2.01 -1.07
C ILE A 102 11.53 1.50 -1.14
N GLY A 103 11.17 0.55 -0.27
CA GLY A 103 9.82 0.03 -0.14
C GLY A 103 8.82 1.15 0.16
N ASP A 104 9.12 1.96 1.17
CA ASP A 104 8.22 3.04 1.59
C ASP A 104 8.10 4.12 0.53
N ALA A 105 9.23 4.52 -0.07
CA ALA A 105 9.24 5.51 -1.13
C ALA A 105 8.44 5.04 -2.35
N LEU A 106 8.52 3.75 -2.69
CA LEU A 106 7.71 3.14 -3.75
C LEU A 106 6.22 3.14 -3.39
N LEU A 107 5.87 2.85 -2.14
CA LEU A 107 4.48 2.86 -1.67
C LEU A 107 3.89 4.27 -1.72
N VAL A 108 4.61 5.26 -1.18
CA VAL A 108 4.23 6.69 -1.18
C VAL A 108 4.10 7.22 -2.61
N THR A 109 5.07 6.94 -3.47
CA THR A 109 5.06 7.40 -4.87
C THR A 109 3.90 6.76 -5.64
N SER A 110 3.62 5.48 -5.38
CA SER A 110 2.47 4.77 -5.97
C SER A 110 1.15 5.37 -5.50
N ALA A 111 1.03 5.72 -4.22
CA ALA A 111 -0.16 6.37 -3.69
C ALA A 111 -0.41 7.73 -4.36
N CYS A 112 0.61 8.59 -4.46
CA CYS A 112 0.53 9.87 -5.17
C CYS A 112 0.16 9.69 -6.64
N SER A 113 0.74 8.68 -7.30
CA SER A 113 0.44 8.34 -8.70
C SER A 113 -1.01 7.91 -8.86
N LEU A 114 -1.54 7.11 -7.93
CA LEU A 114 -2.93 6.66 -7.95
C LEU A 114 -3.90 7.85 -7.78
N VAL A 115 -3.62 8.78 -6.87
CA VAL A 115 -4.39 10.04 -6.72
C VAL A 115 -4.38 10.81 -8.04
N ALA A 116 -3.20 11.04 -8.62
CA ALA A 116 -3.09 11.80 -9.86
C ALA A 116 -3.85 11.14 -11.02
N LEU A 117 -3.73 9.82 -11.18
CA LEU A 117 -4.44 9.07 -12.21
C LEU A 117 -5.96 9.14 -12.05
N ILE A 118 -6.47 9.04 -10.82
CA ILE A 118 -7.91 9.14 -10.57
C ILE A 118 -8.43 10.56 -10.85
N LEU A 119 -7.72 11.59 -10.39
CA LEU A 119 -8.16 12.97 -10.56
C LEU A 119 -8.10 13.45 -12.02
N ILE A 120 -7.05 13.06 -12.76
CA ILE A 120 -6.92 13.42 -14.17
C ILE A 120 -7.90 12.62 -15.04
N GLY A 121 -8.23 11.38 -14.66
CA GLY A 121 -9.10 10.50 -15.44
C GLY A 121 -10.56 10.93 -15.43
N ASP A 122 -10.92 11.84 -14.54
CA ASP A 122 -12.24 12.47 -14.39
C ASP A 122 -12.41 13.71 -15.27
N ALA A 123 -11.31 14.26 -15.79
CA ALA A 123 -11.30 15.48 -16.61
C ALA A 123 -11.47 15.21 -18.12
N SER A 124 -11.63 13.94 -18.52
CA SER A 124 -11.73 13.46 -19.91
C SER A 124 -13.01 12.68 -20.15
#